data_AF-A0A4Y8MJV3-F1
#
_entry.id   AF-A0A4Y8MJV3-F1
#
_cell.length_a   1.000
_cell.length_b   1.000
_cell.length_c   1.000
_cell.angle_alpha   90.00
_cell.angle_beta   90.00
_cell.angle_gamma   90.00
#
_symmetry.space_group_name_H-M   'P 1'
#
loop_
_entity.id
_entity.type
_entity.pdbx_description
1 polymer ?
#
loop_
_entity_poly.entity_id
_entity_poly.type
_entity_poly.pdbx_seq_one_letter_code
_entity_poly.pdbx_strand_id
1 'polypeptide(L)'
;MPNSTEKYWEQQFEFLRAEAVVWALDADSLIRSFNIVAQVAENDLADKVRGMTANPPQPITYVPGIGHNALMLGALAVEVLLKGIALTDQAVSASIKAKDRAITRRLMSHNLRDIAQLAGVQLTAPETGLCERLETFLVWAGRYSTPKSHTEMMPRPLATGGIAPPNIYSSTDFQAVRNLTSRLRSLLPSISA
;
A
#
# COMPACT_ATOMS: atom_id res chain seq x y z
N MET A 1 6.74 1.76 -39.45
CA MET A 1 6.85 3.00 -38.65
C MET A 1 5.69 3.01 -37.68
N PRO A 2 5.90 3.35 -36.40
CA PRO A 2 4.78 3.53 -35.47
C PRO A 2 3.80 4.54 -36.07
N ASN A 3 2.50 4.24 -36.01
CA ASN A 3 1.51 5.23 -36.41
C ASN A 3 1.47 6.38 -35.37
N SER A 4 0.88 7.53 -35.72
CA SER A 4 0.86 8.70 -34.83
C SER A 4 0.27 8.41 -33.45
N THR A 5 -0.68 7.48 -33.37
CA THR A 5 -1.29 7.01 -32.12
C THR A 5 -0.31 6.25 -31.23
N GLU A 6 0.45 5.30 -31.79
CA GLU A 6 1.46 4.53 -31.05
C GLU A 6 2.54 5.44 -30.47
N LYS A 7 3.06 6.37 -31.28
CA LYS A 7 4.04 7.36 -30.83
C LYS A 7 3.51 8.25 -29.70
N TYR A 8 2.24 8.65 -29.76
CA TYR A 8 1.59 9.41 -28.69
C TYR A 8 1.55 8.61 -27.38
N TRP A 9 1.11 7.35 -27.42
CA TRP A 9 1.02 6.52 -26.22
C TRP A 9 2.39 6.15 -25.64
N GLU A 10 3.41 5.95 -26.47
CA GLU A 10 4.79 5.81 -25.99
C GLU A 10 5.24 7.05 -25.21
N GLN A 11 4.97 8.25 -25.74
CA GLN A 11 5.31 9.50 -25.06
C GLN A 11 4.54 9.67 -23.74
N GLN A 12 3.24 9.36 -23.72
CA GLN A 12 2.43 9.41 -22.49
C GLN A 12 2.93 8.40 -21.46
N PHE A 13 3.22 7.17 -21.88
CA PHE A 13 3.75 6.14 -20.99
C PHE A 13 5.07 6.58 -20.34
N GLU A 14 6.01 7.11 -21.13
CA GLU A 14 7.29 7.57 -20.61
C GLU A 14 7.14 8.77 -19.66
N PHE A 15 6.20 9.69 -19.93
CA PHE A 15 5.85 10.78 -19.04
C PHE A 15 5.25 10.27 -17.71
N LEU A 16 4.15 9.53 -17.77
CA LEU A 16 3.44 9.04 -16.56
C LEU A 16 4.34 8.19 -15.66
N ARG A 17 5.28 7.44 -16.25
CA ARG A 17 6.20 6.58 -15.52
C ARG A 17 7.28 7.35 -14.73
N ALA A 18 7.64 8.56 -15.16
CA ALA A 18 8.79 9.29 -14.63
C ALA A 18 8.45 10.54 -13.82
N GLU A 19 7.20 11.01 -13.86
CA GLU A 19 6.78 12.26 -13.23
C GLU A 19 6.19 12.05 -11.84
N ALA A 20 6.92 12.45 -10.78
CA ALA A 20 6.52 12.25 -9.39
C ALA A 20 5.12 12.79 -9.04
N VAL A 21 4.68 13.88 -9.69
CA VAL A 21 3.35 14.48 -9.46
C VAL A 21 2.20 13.53 -9.87
N VAL A 22 2.39 12.71 -10.91
CA VAL A 22 1.38 11.74 -11.36
C VAL A 22 1.17 10.68 -10.29
N TRP A 23 2.27 10.16 -9.73
CA TRP A 23 2.23 9.21 -8.62
C TRP A 23 1.58 9.81 -7.37
N ALA A 24 1.85 11.09 -7.07
CA ALA A 24 1.19 11.77 -5.95
C ALA A 24 -0.34 11.81 -6.10
N LEU A 25 -0.84 12.14 -7.30
CA LEU A 25 -2.28 12.18 -7.60
C LEU A 25 -2.93 10.79 -7.50
N ASP A 26 -2.28 9.75 -8.03
CA ASP A 26 -2.77 8.38 -7.93
C ASP A 26 -2.82 7.91 -6.47
N ALA A 27 -1.81 8.26 -5.67
CA ALA A 27 -1.79 7.99 -4.24
C ALA A 27 -2.94 8.70 -3.51
N ASP A 28 -3.20 9.97 -3.80
CA ASP A 28 -4.29 10.73 -3.17
C ASP A 28 -5.66 10.07 -3.45
N SER A 29 -5.87 9.56 -4.67
CA SER A 29 -7.06 8.78 -5.04
C SER A 29 -7.17 7.45 -4.27
N LEU A 30 -6.07 6.72 -4.14
CA LEU A 30 -6.01 5.47 -3.37
C LEU A 30 -6.24 5.71 -1.87
N ILE A 31 -5.68 6.77 -1.30
CA ILE A 31 -5.89 7.16 0.11
C ILE A 31 -7.36 7.51 0.36
N ARG A 32 -8.00 8.24 -0.56
CA ARG A 32 -9.44 8.53 -0.47
C ARG A 32 -10.24 7.24 -0.46
N SER A 33 -9.95 6.31 -1.39
CA SER A 33 -10.62 5.01 -1.47
C SER A 33 -10.39 4.18 -0.21
N PHE A 34 -9.15 4.12 0.26
CA PHE A 34 -8.77 3.49 1.52
C PHE A 34 -9.59 4.03 2.68
N ASN A 35 -9.68 5.34 2.87
CA ASN A 35 -10.38 5.94 4.00
C ASN A 35 -11.87 5.57 4.03
N ILE A 36 -12.53 5.53 2.87
CA ILE A 36 -13.94 5.13 2.75
C ILE A 36 -14.12 3.67 3.21
N VAL A 37 -13.32 2.75 2.67
CA VAL A 37 -13.45 1.32 2.98
C VAL A 37 -12.99 1.01 4.41
N ALA A 38 -11.91 1.66 4.87
CA ALA A 38 -11.37 1.50 6.22
C ALA A 38 -12.37 1.95 7.29
N GLN A 39 -13.09 3.05 7.07
CA GLN A 39 -14.10 3.52 8.01
C GLN A 39 -15.22 2.49 8.22
N VAL A 40 -15.67 1.85 7.15
CA VAL A 40 -16.69 0.78 7.24
C VAL A 40 -16.09 -0.45 7.92
N ALA A 41 -14.86 -0.84 7.57
CA ALA A 41 -14.16 -1.97 8.19
C ALA A 41 -13.94 -1.79 9.71
N GLU A 42 -13.64 -0.57 10.16
CA GLU A 42 -13.49 -0.22 11.57
C GLU A 42 -14.81 -0.36 12.34
N ASN A 43 -15.91 0.09 11.73
CA ASN A 43 -17.25 -0.05 12.31
C ASN A 43 -17.64 -1.54 12.43
N ASP A 44 -17.44 -2.31 11.36
CA ASP A 44 -17.73 -3.76 11.34
C ASP A 44 -16.92 -4.51 12.42
N LEU A 45 -15.64 -4.16 12.58
CA LEU A 45 -14.79 -4.76 13.60
C LEU A 45 -15.26 -4.40 15.02
N ALA A 46 -15.64 -3.14 15.24
CA ALA A 46 -16.18 -2.69 16.52
C ALA A 46 -17.51 -3.38 16.86
N ASP A 47 -18.42 -3.53 15.90
CA ASP A 47 -19.68 -4.26 16.05
C ASP A 47 -19.45 -5.73 16.36
N LYS A 48 -18.52 -6.37 15.64
CA LYS A 48 -18.15 -7.75 15.91
C LYS A 48 -17.62 -7.92 17.33
N VAL A 49 -16.73 -7.05 17.80
CA VAL A 49 -16.21 -7.08 19.17
C VAL A 49 -17.34 -6.89 20.18
N ARG A 50 -18.21 -5.89 19.99
CA ARG A 50 -19.38 -5.67 20.86
C ARG A 50 -20.25 -6.92 20.96
N GLY A 51 -20.61 -7.51 19.82
CA GLY A 51 -21.43 -8.73 19.77
C GLY A 51 -20.80 -9.92 20.47
N MET A 52 -19.48 -10.11 20.32
CA MET A 52 -18.73 -11.17 21.01
C MET A 52 -18.63 -10.96 22.53
N THR A 53 -18.74 -9.72 23.01
CA THR A 53 -18.66 -9.37 24.44
C THR A 53 -20.02 -9.17 25.12
N ALA A 54 -21.13 -9.19 24.38
CA ALA A 54 -22.47 -8.97 24.92
C ALA A 54 -22.97 -10.17 25.75
N ASN A 55 -23.81 -9.89 26.76
CA ASN A 55 -24.48 -10.91 27.57
C ASN A 55 -25.99 -10.61 27.70
N PRO A 56 -26.89 -11.46 27.14
CA PRO A 56 -26.58 -12.67 26.38
C PRO A 56 -25.92 -12.34 25.02
N PRO A 57 -25.17 -13.29 24.43
CA PRO A 57 -24.59 -13.11 23.11
C PRO A 57 -25.69 -12.79 22.08
N GLN A 58 -25.49 -11.73 21.30
CA GLN A 58 -26.40 -11.37 20.21
C GLN A 58 -26.11 -12.26 18.99
N PRO A 59 -27.13 -12.65 18.21
CA PRO A 59 -26.92 -13.33 16.93
C PRO A 59 -26.01 -12.49 16.03
N ILE A 60 -24.90 -13.07 15.57
CA ILE A 60 -23.98 -12.38 14.66
C ILE A 60 -24.57 -12.45 13.25
N THR A 61 -25.07 -11.33 12.72
CA THR A 61 -25.42 -11.20 11.31
C THR A 61 -24.14 -11.30 10.47
N TYR A 62 -24.13 -12.14 9.45
CA TYR A 62 -23.00 -12.23 8.54
C TYR A 62 -22.87 -10.93 7.74
N VAL A 63 -21.77 -10.22 7.95
CA VAL A 63 -21.35 -9.06 7.16
C VAL A 63 -20.06 -9.45 6.42
N PRO A 64 -20.03 -9.39 5.07
CA PRO A 64 -18.80 -9.65 4.33
C PRO A 64 -17.67 -8.74 4.79
N GLY A 65 -16.53 -9.33 5.19
CA GLY A 65 -15.38 -8.56 5.66
C GLY A 65 -14.70 -7.79 4.53
N ILE A 66 -14.46 -6.49 4.73
CA ILE A 66 -13.84 -5.60 3.73
C ILE A 66 -12.49 -5.02 4.17
N GLY A 67 -12.03 -5.33 5.39
CA GLY A 67 -10.79 -4.76 5.92
C GLY A 67 -9.53 -5.22 5.18
N HIS A 68 -9.52 -6.43 4.60
CA HIS A 68 -8.45 -6.87 3.70
C HIS A 68 -8.35 -5.99 2.44
N ASN A 69 -9.49 -5.59 1.87
CA ASN A 69 -9.52 -4.69 0.71
C ASN A 69 -9.06 -3.28 1.09
N ALA A 70 -9.48 -2.78 2.26
CA ALA A 70 -8.97 -1.52 2.79
C ALA A 70 -7.44 -1.56 2.92
N LEU A 71 -6.85 -2.56 3.58
CA LEU A 71 -5.40 -2.62 3.74
C LEU A 71 -4.64 -2.76 2.42
N MET A 72 -5.21 -3.44 1.42
CA MET A 72 -4.63 -3.46 0.08
C MET A 72 -4.62 -2.07 -0.56
N LEU A 73 -5.72 -1.31 -0.47
CA LEU A 73 -5.76 0.07 -0.97
C LEU A 73 -4.76 0.96 -0.24
N GLY A 74 -4.66 0.81 1.08
CA GLY A 74 -3.66 1.50 1.90
C GLY A 74 -2.22 1.14 1.50
N ALA A 75 -1.96 -0.14 1.25
CA ALA A 75 -0.65 -0.62 0.82
C ALA A 75 -0.28 -0.12 -0.59
N LEU A 76 -1.24 -0.09 -1.52
CA LEU A 76 -1.06 0.50 -2.85
C LEU A 76 -0.75 2.00 -2.73
N ALA A 77 -1.46 2.73 -1.88
CA ALA A 77 -1.16 4.14 -1.63
C ALA A 77 0.27 4.35 -1.12
N VAL A 78 0.71 3.56 -0.12
CA VAL A 78 2.08 3.61 0.39
C VAL A 78 3.09 3.29 -0.73
N GLU A 79 2.86 2.25 -1.52
CA GLU A 79 3.72 1.88 -2.64
C GLU A 79 3.87 3.01 -3.65
N VAL A 80 2.74 3.59 -4.08
CA VAL A 80 2.69 4.67 -5.06
C VAL A 80 3.36 5.93 -4.54
N LEU A 81 3.15 6.29 -3.25
CA LEU A 81 3.85 7.42 -2.63
C LEU A 81 5.37 7.21 -2.60
N LEU A 82 5.83 6.04 -2.15
CA LEU A 82 7.27 5.74 -2.08
C LEU A 82 7.91 5.76 -3.48
N LYS A 83 7.22 5.23 -4.50
CA LYS A 83 7.66 5.31 -5.90
C LYS A 83 7.72 6.76 -6.39
N GLY A 84 6.70 7.57 -6.08
CA GLY A 84 6.69 9.00 -6.38
C GLY A 84 7.85 9.75 -5.72
N ILE A 85 8.13 9.47 -4.44
CA ILE A 85 9.24 10.09 -3.69
C ILE A 85 10.58 9.70 -4.31
N ALA A 86 10.77 8.43 -4.67
CA ALA A 86 11.98 7.99 -5.36
C ALA A 86 12.22 8.75 -6.66
N LEU A 87 11.17 9.06 -7.41
CA LEU A 87 11.27 9.83 -8.66
C LEU A 87 11.58 11.32 -8.46
N THR A 88 11.53 11.84 -7.23
CA THR A 88 12.02 13.21 -6.93
C THR A 88 13.55 13.29 -6.94
N ASP A 89 14.24 12.16 -6.76
CA ASP A 89 15.68 12.06 -6.99
C ASP A 89 15.97 12.02 -8.50
N GLN A 90 16.72 13.02 -8.97
CA GLN A 90 17.10 13.14 -10.37
C GLN A 90 17.89 11.94 -10.89
N ALA A 91 18.72 11.31 -10.05
CA ALA A 91 19.49 10.13 -10.44
C ALA A 91 18.55 8.94 -10.70
N VAL A 92 17.57 8.72 -9.82
CA VAL A 92 16.55 7.67 -10.00
C VAL A 92 15.71 7.95 -11.25
N SER A 93 15.21 9.18 -11.40
CA SER A 93 14.41 9.57 -12.58
C SER A 93 15.19 9.38 -13.89
N ALA A 94 16.47 9.78 -13.93
CA ALA A 94 17.35 9.56 -15.07
C ALA A 94 17.57 8.07 -15.37
N SER A 95 17.78 7.23 -14.35
CA SER A 95 17.91 5.78 -14.50
C SER A 95 16.65 5.13 -15.07
N ILE A 96 15.45 5.58 -14.68
CA ILE A 96 14.18 5.09 -15.26
C ILE A 96 14.06 5.47 -16.74
N LYS A 97 14.37 6.73 -17.09
CA LYS A 97 14.39 7.22 -18.49
C LYS A 97 15.42 6.46 -19.33
N ALA A 98 16.57 6.12 -18.75
CA ALA A 98 17.61 5.31 -19.38
C ALA A 98 17.29 3.80 -19.41
N LYS A 99 16.14 3.37 -18.87
CA LYS A 99 15.70 1.96 -18.80
C LYS A 99 16.69 1.06 -18.05
N ASP A 100 17.34 1.59 -17.01
CA ASP A 100 18.18 0.80 -16.11
C ASP A 100 17.35 -0.33 -15.48
N ARG A 101 17.74 -1.58 -15.74
CA ARG A 101 16.98 -2.75 -15.30
C ARG A 101 16.97 -2.92 -13.78
N ALA A 102 18.05 -2.58 -13.09
CA ALA A 102 18.18 -2.79 -11.65
C ALA A 102 17.30 -1.78 -10.89
N ILE A 103 17.40 -0.50 -11.24
CA ILE A 103 16.58 0.55 -10.63
C ILE A 103 15.11 0.36 -11.00
N THR A 104 14.80 0.08 -12.26
CA THR A 104 13.41 -0.17 -12.70
C THR A 104 12.80 -1.36 -11.97
N ARG A 105 13.54 -2.47 -11.82
CA ARG A 105 13.04 -3.64 -11.09
C ARG A 105 12.78 -3.35 -9.62
N ARG A 106 13.67 -2.63 -8.95
CA ARG A 106 13.49 -2.24 -7.54
C ARG A 106 12.28 -1.33 -7.38
N LEU A 107 12.21 -0.28 -8.21
CA LEU A 107 11.11 0.68 -8.19
C LEU A 107 9.77 -0.02 -8.43
N MET A 108 9.67 -0.88 -9.45
CA MET A 108 8.43 -1.57 -9.85
C MET A 108 8.11 -2.83 -9.04
N SER A 109 8.87 -3.12 -7.99
CA SER A 109 8.57 -4.25 -7.09
C SER A 109 7.35 -3.96 -6.22
N HIS A 110 6.96 -4.97 -5.44
CA HIS A 110 6.00 -4.84 -4.34
C HIS A 110 6.68 -4.85 -2.97
N ASN A 111 8.01 -4.70 -2.91
CA ASN A 111 8.76 -4.66 -1.65
C ASN A 111 8.85 -3.20 -1.17
N LEU A 112 8.00 -2.84 -0.22
CA LEU A 112 7.86 -1.47 0.27
C LEU A 112 9.13 -0.97 0.95
N ARG A 113 9.88 -1.85 1.62
CA ARG A 113 11.14 -1.46 2.28
C ARG A 113 12.24 -1.17 1.27
N ASP A 114 12.36 -1.98 0.23
CA ASP A 114 13.35 -1.77 -0.84
C ASP A 114 13.06 -0.47 -1.61
N ILE A 115 11.77 -0.17 -1.83
CA ILE A 115 11.33 1.09 -2.47
C ILE A 115 11.59 2.26 -1.53
N ALA A 116 11.30 2.15 -0.23
CA ALA A 116 11.60 3.21 0.74
C ALA A 116 13.09 3.54 0.81
N GLN A 117 13.96 2.51 0.78
CA GLN A 117 15.40 2.70 0.68
C GLN A 117 15.79 3.40 -0.63
N LEU A 118 15.21 2.99 -1.76
CA LEU A 118 15.43 3.66 -3.05
C LEU A 118 14.98 5.12 -3.03
N ALA A 119 13.92 5.43 -2.30
CA ALA A 119 13.37 6.76 -2.11
C ALA A 119 14.13 7.62 -1.09
N GLY A 120 15.18 7.09 -0.45
CA GLY A 120 15.87 7.78 0.65
C GLY A 120 15.02 7.98 1.90
N VAL A 121 13.89 7.27 2.03
CA VAL A 121 12.98 7.38 3.17
C VAL A 121 13.43 6.46 4.29
N GLN A 122 13.77 7.05 5.44
CA GLN A 122 14.03 6.29 6.67
C GLN A 122 12.71 5.92 7.33
N LEU A 123 12.37 4.63 7.32
CA LEU A 123 11.23 4.10 8.06
C LEU A 123 11.61 3.91 9.52
N THR A 124 10.72 4.30 10.42
CA THR A 124 10.82 3.91 11.83
C THR A 124 10.59 2.40 12.00
N ALA A 125 10.94 1.84 13.15
CA ALA A 125 10.70 0.41 13.40
C ALA A 125 9.20 0.02 13.29
N PRO A 126 8.24 0.78 13.85
CA PRO A 126 6.81 0.50 13.64
C PRO A 126 6.38 0.55 12.18
N GLU A 127 6.86 1.53 11.40
CA GLU A 127 6.54 1.65 9.98
C GLU A 127 7.16 0.53 9.15
N THR A 128 8.37 0.10 9.49
CA THR A 128 9.01 -1.06 8.87
C THR A 128 8.16 -2.31 9.06
N GLY A 129 7.72 -2.58 10.29
CA GLY A 129 6.83 -3.70 10.57
C GLY A 129 5.46 -3.56 9.90
N LEU A 130 4.93 -2.34 9.77
CA LEU A 130 3.70 -2.08 9.02
C LEU A 130 3.89 -2.43 7.53
N CYS A 131 4.95 -1.92 6.90
CA CYS A 131 5.27 -2.20 5.49
C CYS A 131 5.37 -3.71 5.22
N GLU A 132 6.07 -4.48 6.07
CA GLU A 132 6.18 -5.94 5.94
C GLU A 132 4.81 -6.65 5.98
N ARG A 133 3.86 -6.14 6.78
CA ARG A 133 2.49 -6.66 6.80
C ARG A 133 1.74 -6.25 5.53
N LEU A 134 1.79 -4.98 5.15
CA LEU A 134 1.12 -4.43 3.98
C LEU A 134 1.53 -5.12 2.67
N GLU A 135 2.79 -5.56 2.54
CA GLU A 135 3.26 -6.37 1.41
C GLU A 135 2.42 -7.65 1.21
N THR A 136 1.93 -8.27 2.29
CA THR A 136 1.05 -9.44 2.19
C THR A 136 -0.29 -9.09 1.54
N PHE A 137 -0.85 -7.91 1.86
CA PHE A 137 -2.10 -7.42 1.29
C PHE A 137 -1.94 -6.96 -0.16
N LEU A 138 -0.77 -6.40 -0.53
CA LEU A 138 -0.40 -6.10 -1.92
C LEU A 138 -0.33 -7.36 -2.78
N VAL A 139 0.35 -8.40 -2.27
CA VAL A 139 0.63 -9.59 -3.06
C VAL A 139 -0.62 -10.44 -3.25
N TRP A 140 -1.39 -10.70 -2.19
CA TRP A 140 -2.55 -11.58 -2.32
C TRP A 140 -3.72 -11.30 -1.37
N ALA A 141 -3.45 -10.92 -0.10
CA ALA A 141 -4.47 -11.00 0.94
C ALA A 141 -5.65 -10.03 0.77
N GLY A 142 -5.51 -8.97 -0.03
CA GLY A 142 -6.64 -8.10 -0.38
C GLY A 142 -7.42 -8.48 -1.63
N ARG A 143 -6.97 -9.50 -2.38
CA ARG A 143 -7.53 -9.88 -3.69
C ARG A 143 -8.04 -11.31 -3.74
N TYR A 144 -7.37 -12.21 -3.03
CA TYR A 144 -7.59 -13.65 -3.09
C TYR A 144 -7.71 -14.23 -1.69
N SER A 145 -8.51 -15.29 -1.56
CA SER A 145 -8.68 -15.99 -0.29
C SER A 145 -7.43 -16.75 0.16
N THR A 146 -6.56 -17.13 -0.80
CA THR A 146 -5.35 -17.92 -0.54
C THR A 146 -4.19 -17.47 -1.46
N PRO A 147 -2.94 -17.52 -1.00
CA PRO A 147 -1.76 -17.27 -1.83
C PRO A 147 -1.48 -18.41 -2.81
N LYS A 148 -0.44 -18.23 -3.63
CA LYS A 148 0.00 -19.25 -4.60
C LYS A 148 0.74 -20.42 -3.93
N SER A 149 1.35 -20.20 -2.77
CA SER A 149 2.06 -21.22 -2.01
C SER A 149 1.65 -21.23 -0.53
N HIS A 150 1.55 -22.41 0.07
CA HIS A 150 1.29 -22.58 1.51
C HIS A 150 2.36 -21.92 2.39
N THR A 151 3.60 -21.82 1.89
CA THR A 151 4.70 -21.15 2.61
C THR A 151 4.40 -19.68 2.87
N GLU A 152 3.60 -19.03 2.01
CA GLU A 152 3.17 -17.64 2.16
C GLU A 152 2.07 -17.47 3.23
N MET A 153 1.47 -18.58 3.70
CA MET A 153 0.49 -18.58 4.79
C MET A 153 1.11 -18.82 6.17
N MET A 154 2.41 -19.18 6.21
CA MET A 154 3.06 -19.55 7.47
C MET A 154 3.02 -18.39 8.48
N PRO A 155 2.66 -18.64 9.75
CA PRO A 155 2.62 -17.62 10.77
C PRO A 155 3.94 -16.88 10.91
N ARG A 156 3.87 -15.57 11.16
CA ARG A 156 5.03 -14.70 11.37
C ARG A 156 5.00 -14.11 12.78
N PRO A 157 6.16 -13.78 13.37
CA PRO A 157 6.22 -13.04 14.62
C PRO A 157 5.51 -11.69 14.50
N LEU A 158 4.72 -11.33 15.50
CA LEU A 158 4.11 -10.00 15.60
C LEU A 158 5.04 -9.04 16.35
N ALA A 159 5.00 -7.75 16.00
CA ALA A 159 5.75 -6.71 16.71
C ALA A 159 5.35 -6.59 18.19
N THR A 160 4.11 -6.96 18.52
CA THR A 160 3.55 -6.99 19.87
C THR A 160 3.84 -8.29 20.64
N GLY A 161 4.62 -9.20 20.04
CA GLY A 161 4.82 -10.56 20.55
C GLY A 161 3.76 -11.56 20.06
N GLY A 162 4.14 -12.84 20.07
CA GLY A 162 3.32 -13.94 19.53
C GLY A 162 3.58 -14.22 18.05
N ILE A 163 2.85 -15.21 17.51
CA ILE A 163 2.86 -15.59 16.10
C ILE A 163 1.43 -15.56 15.55
N ALA A 164 1.26 -15.07 14.32
CA ALA A 164 -0.05 -15.03 13.69
C ALA A 164 0.06 -15.19 12.16
N PRO A 165 -1.01 -15.63 11.48
CA PRO A 165 -1.06 -15.61 10.02
C PRO A 165 -0.73 -14.20 9.46
N PRO A 166 -0.05 -14.12 8.30
CA PRO A 166 0.49 -12.85 7.81
C PRO A 166 -0.58 -11.88 7.28
N ASN A 167 -1.83 -12.32 7.15
CA ASN A 167 -2.97 -11.54 6.68
C ASN A 167 -3.91 -11.08 7.82
N ILE A 168 -3.48 -11.19 9.07
CA ILE A 168 -4.20 -10.66 10.24
C ILE A 168 -4.00 -9.14 10.30
N TYR A 169 -5.03 -8.43 10.75
CA TYR A 169 -4.98 -7.00 11.01
C TYR A 169 -5.86 -6.59 12.18
N SER A 170 -5.70 -5.35 12.61
CA SER A 170 -6.44 -4.70 13.68
C SER A 170 -6.89 -3.30 13.25
N SER A 171 -7.73 -2.65 14.06
CA SER A 171 -8.08 -1.23 13.84
C SER A 171 -6.85 -0.31 13.89
N THR A 172 -5.82 -0.68 14.66
CA THR A 172 -4.59 0.12 14.75
C THR A 172 -3.81 0.17 13.44
N ASP A 173 -3.94 -0.85 12.58
CA ASP A 173 -3.28 -0.88 11.28
C ASP A 173 -3.87 0.18 10.34
N PHE A 174 -5.18 0.43 10.39
CA PHE A 174 -5.80 1.50 9.59
C PHE A 174 -5.24 2.87 9.98
N GLN A 175 -5.15 3.15 11.28
CA GLN A 175 -4.57 4.40 11.76
C GLN A 175 -3.08 4.51 11.40
N ALA A 176 -2.33 3.40 11.48
CA ALA A 176 -0.93 3.38 11.11
C ALA A 176 -0.74 3.67 9.60
N VAL A 177 -1.60 3.16 8.73
CA VAL A 177 -1.63 3.50 7.30
C VAL A 177 -1.92 4.99 7.09
N ARG A 178 -2.92 5.57 7.78
CA ARG A 178 -3.23 7.01 7.69
C ARG A 178 -2.02 7.86 8.07
N ASN A 179 -1.37 7.52 9.19
CA ASN A 179 -0.19 8.24 9.67
C ASN A 179 0.98 8.15 8.67
N LEU A 180 1.28 6.94 8.19
CA LEU A 180 2.37 6.72 7.23
C LEU A 180 2.11 7.45 5.91
N THR A 181 0.92 7.27 5.33
CA THR A 181 0.56 7.93 4.06
C THR A 181 0.56 9.45 4.17
N SER A 182 0.06 10.02 5.27
CA SER A 182 0.14 11.46 5.53
C SER A 182 1.60 11.96 5.58
N ARG A 183 2.46 11.26 6.32
CA ARG A 183 3.89 11.60 6.41
C ARG A 183 4.57 11.50 5.05
N LEU A 184 4.39 10.39 4.32
CA LEU A 184 4.98 10.20 3.01
C LEU A 184 4.47 11.25 2.00
N ARG A 185 3.19 11.58 2.04
CA ARG A 185 2.59 12.59 1.16
C ARG A 185 3.21 13.98 1.36
N SER A 186 3.60 14.33 2.59
CA SER A 186 4.30 15.60 2.88
C SER A 186 5.72 15.70 2.32
N LEU A 187 6.31 14.57 1.87
CA LEU A 187 7.62 14.55 1.22
C LEU A 187 7.53 14.85 -0.28
N LEU A 188 6.32 14.88 -0.84
CA LEU A 188 6.07 15.20 -2.24
C LEU A 188 5.68 16.67 -2.40
N PRO A 189 5.94 17.28 -3.57
CA PRO A 189 5.52 18.65 -3.86
C PRO A 189 4.02 18.86 -3.61
N SER A 190 3.68 20.08 -3.21
CA SER A 190 2.28 20.53 -3.16
C SER A 190 1.73 20.58 -4.58
N ILE A 191 0.50 20.11 -4.75
CA ILE A 191 -0.21 20.21 -6.03
C ILE A 191 -0.99 21.52 -5.95
N SER A 192 -0.53 22.54 -6.65
CA SER A 192 -1.32 23.76 -6.82
C SER A 192 -2.57 23.41 -7.62
N ALA A 193 -3.74 23.66 -7.02
CA ALA A 193 -5.03 23.53 -7.69
C ALA A 193 -5.24 24.66 -8.72
#